data_AF-G0HFU9-F1
#
_entry.id   AF-G0HFU9-F1
#
_cell.length_a   1.000
_cell.length_b   1.000
_cell.length_c   1.000
_cell.angle_alpha   90.00
_cell.angle_beta   90.00
_cell.angle_gamma   90.00
#
_symmetry.space_group_name_H-M   'P 1'
#
loop_
_entity.id
_entity.type
_entity.pdbx_description
1 polymer ?
#
loop_
_entity_poly.entity_id
_entity_poly.type
_entity_poly.pdbx_seq_one_letter_code
_entity_poly.pdbx_strand_id
1 'polypeptide(L)'
;MDPDSPVITSHTADVPAPELDGMTWVYHGESNYDPCAALSYATVVQSEVGDAQFQNQLMLFHDGEYLGVGTDTVQQHTEVVDSGDDFVTVRYKDYEALRDSGEPFAAAPKYTTVVTYRWVGDHVEPEGRIPNLD
;
A
#
# COMPACT_ATOMS: atom_id res chain seq x y z
N MET A 1 13.31 13.73 -2.49
CA MET A 1 11.97 13.44 -1.96
C MET A 1 11.17 14.72 -1.77
N ASP A 2 9.88 14.66 -2.09
CA ASP A 2 8.85 15.70 -1.98
C ASP A 2 7.51 15.08 -1.54
N PRO A 3 7.36 14.67 -0.27
CA PRO A 3 6.17 13.96 0.21
C PRO A 3 4.89 14.82 0.18
N ASP A 4 5.00 16.14 0.00
CA ASP A 4 3.84 17.05 -0.10
C ASP A 4 3.47 17.35 -1.56
N SER A 5 4.05 16.63 -2.52
CA SER A 5 3.83 16.87 -3.94
C SER A 5 2.35 16.75 -4.32
N PRO A 6 1.79 17.70 -5.09
CA PRO A 6 0.41 17.63 -5.54
C PRO A 6 0.15 16.43 -6.46
N VAL A 7 1.19 15.85 -7.09
CA VAL A 7 1.10 14.64 -7.92
C VAL A 7 0.48 13.48 -7.14
N ILE A 8 0.81 13.34 -5.85
CA ILE A 8 0.22 12.29 -5.00
C ILE A 8 -1.30 12.46 -4.93
N THR A 9 -1.75 13.66 -4.57
CA THR A 9 -3.18 13.92 -4.37
C THR A 9 -3.99 13.99 -5.66
N SER A 10 -3.36 14.29 -6.81
CA SER A 10 -4.05 14.29 -8.11
C SER A 10 -4.40 12.89 -8.61
N HIS A 11 -3.71 11.86 -8.13
CA HIS A 11 -3.89 10.47 -8.56
C HIS A 11 -4.71 9.61 -7.58
N THR A 12 -5.20 10.16 -6.47
CA THR A 12 -6.00 9.37 -5.50
C THR A 12 -7.32 8.84 -6.09
N ALA A 13 -7.83 9.49 -7.13
CA ALA A 13 -9.02 9.04 -7.87
C ALA A 13 -8.74 7.89 -8.86
N ASP A 14 -7.46 7.65 -9.20
CA ASP A 14 -7.03 6.56 -10.09
C ASP A 14 -6.72 5.27 -9.32
N VAL A 15 -6.70 5.32 -7.99
CA VAL A 15 -6.54 4.16 -7.10
C VAL A 15 -7.87 3.37 -7.09
N PRO A 16 -7.86 2.03 -7.15
CA PRO A 16 -9.07 1.21 -7.00
C PRO A 16 -9.86 1.63 -5.76
N ALA A 17 -11.16 1.91 -5.92
CA ALA A 17 -11.97 2.48 -4.85
C ALA A 17 -11.96 1.59 -3.58
N PRO A 18 -12.05 2.20 -2.37
CA PRO A 18 -12.25 1.42 -1.14
C PRO A 18 -13.47 0.50 -1.25
N GLU A 19 -13.47 -0.62 -0.53
CA GLU A 19 -14.58 -1.58 -0.60
C GLU A 19 -15.85 -1.06 0.11
N LEU A 20 -15.69 -0.10 1.02
CA LEU A 20 -16.80 0.53 1.72
C LEU A 20 -17.45 1.60 0.85
N ASP A 21 -18.73 1.40 0.51
CA ASP A 21 -19.52 2.33 -0.28
C ASP A 21 -19.50 3.75 0.29
N GLY A 22 -19.23 4.73 -0.58
CA GLY A 22 -19.19 6.15 -0.22
C GLY A 22 -17.87 6.63 0.38
N MET A 23 -16.86 5.75 0.52
CA MET A 23 -15.53 6.13 0.96
C MET A 23 -14.63 6.58 -0.19
N THR A 24 -13.68 7.46 0.12
CA THR A 24 -12.62 7.87 -0.81
C THR A 24 -11.25 7.69 -0.19
N TRP A 25 -10.22 7.68 -1.03
CA TRP A 25 -8.83 7.71 -0.59
C TRP A 25 -8.42 9.10 -0.13
N VAL A 26 -7.75 9.16 1.02
CA VAL A 26 -7.19 10.37 1.61
C VAL A 26 -5.71 10.15 1.87
N TYR A 27 -4.90 11.11 1.44
CA TYR A 27 -3.47 11.13 1.71
C TYR A 27 -3.19 11.87 3.01
N HIS A 28 -2.37 11.27 3.89
CA HIS A 28 -2.03 11.82 5.21
C HIS A 28 -0.54 12.11 5.42
N GLY A 29 0.28 12.03 4.37
CA GLY A 29 1.71 12.40 4.44
C GLY A 29 2.70 11.23 4.49
N GLU A 30 2.24 9.97 4.49
CA GLU A 30 3.12 8.80 4.51
C GLU A 30 3.62 8.49 3.08
N SER A 31 4.85 8.91 2.76
CA SER A 31 5.42 8.80 1.41
C SER A 31 6.94 9.00 1.41
N ASN A 32 7.62 8.38 0.45
CA ASN A 32 8.99 8.74 0.04
C ASN A 32 9.04 9.38 -1.37
N TYR A 33 7.92 9.87 -1.89
CA TYR A 33 7.76 10.35 -3.27
C TYR A 33 8.97 11.17 -3.72
N ASP A 34 9.58 10.74 -4.81
CA ASP A 34 10.75 11.40 -5.38
C ASP A 34 10.66 11.32 -6.92
N PRO A 35 10.60 12.47 -7.61
CA PRO A 35 10.53 12.49 -9.07
C PRO A 35 11.82 12.01 -9.76
N CYS A 36 12.89 11.71 -9.00
CA CYS A 36 14.14 11.17 -9.51
C CYS A 36 14.42 9.72 -9.09
N ALA A 37 13.55 9.12 -8.28
CA ALA A 37 13.69 7.72 -7.89
C ALA A 37 13.07 6.79 -8.93
N ALA A 38 13.75 5.66 -9.16
CA ALA A 38 13.23 4.59 -10.00
C ALA A 38 11.94 3.98 -9.41
N LEU A 39 11.79 3.97 -8.09
CA LEU A 39 10.54 3.67 -7.43
C LEU A 39 10.37 4.55 -6.20
N SER A 40 9.21 5.19 -6.09
CA SER A 40 8.76 5.82 -4.86
C SER A 40 7.30 5.49 -4.60
N TYR A 41 6.81 5.78 -3.39
CA TYR A 41 5.48 5.42 -2.94
C TYR A 41 4.76 6.56 -2.23
N ALA A 42 3.44 6.44 -2.15
CA ALA A 42 2.62 7.16 -1.18
C ALA A 42 1.52 6.22 -0.64
N THR A 43 1.21 6.35 0.64
CA THR A 43 0.13 5.60 1.30
C THR A 43 -1.12 6.46 1.38
N VAL A 44 -2.22 5.92 0.86
CA VAL A 44 -3.56 6.50 1.04
C VAL A 44 -4.40 5.63 1.96
N VAL A 45 -5.23 6.27 2.78
CA VAL A 45 -6.11 5.63 3.75
C VAL A 45 -7.55 6.02 3.45
N GLN A 46 -8.51 5.15 3.74
CA GLN A 46 -9.93 5.49 3.61
C GLN A 46 -10.32 6.72 4.44
N SER A 47 -11.27 7.51 3.96
CA SER A 47 -11.72 8.78 4.56
C SER A 47 -12.30 8.67 5.98
N GLU A 48 -12.86 7.53 6.38
CA GLU A 48 -13.33 7.29 7.75
C GLU A 48 -12.34 6.42 8.54
N VAL A 49 -11.55 7.06 9.38
CA VAL A 49 -10.54 6.44 10.25
C VAL A 49 -11.14 6.28 11.66
N GLY A 50 -12.11 5.37 11.79
CA GLY A 50 -12.77 5.07 13.07
C GLY A 50 -12.69 3.61 13.51
N ASP A 51 -12.40 2.70 12.58
CA ASP A 51 -12.49 1.26 12.82
C ASP A 51 -11.13 0.55 12.74
N ALA A 52 -10.99 -0.53 13.52
CA ALA A 52 -9.85 -1.44 13.46
C ALA A 52 -9.69 -2.11 12.06
N GLN A 53 -10.68 -1.93 11.19
CA GLN A 53 -10.79 -2.43 9.83
C GLN A 53 -10.51 -1.34 8.77
N PHE A 54 -9.60 -0.41 9.06
CA PHE A 54 -9.20 0.58 8.05
C PHE A 54 -8.55 -0.08 6.84
N GLN A 55 -8.88 0.42 5.66
CA GLN A 55 -8.26 0.07 4.39
C GLN A 55 -7.20 1.10 4.01
N ASN A 56 -6.15 0.64 3.35
CA ASN A 56 -5.15 1.49 2.75
C ASN A 56 -4.63 0.92 1.44
N GLN A 57 -4.04 1.79 0.63
CA GLN A 57 -3.41 1.42 -0.62
C GLN A 57 -2.02 2.03 -0.72
N LEU A 58 -1.13 1.29 -1.37
CA LEU A 58 0.22 1.73 -1.68
C LEU A 58 0.26 2.20 -3.13
N MET A 59 0.25 3.52 -3.32
CA MET A 59 0.48 4.14 -4.62
C MET A 59 1.97 4.04 -4.97
N LEU A 60 2.28 3.69 -6.20
CA LEU A 60 3.64 3.55 -6.72
C LEU A 60 3.90 4.56 -7.84
N PHE A 61 5.11 5.10 -7.85
CA PHE A 61 5.56 6.10 -8.82
C PHE A 61 6.94 5.73 -9.37
N HIS A 62 7.16 6.00 -10.65
CA HIS A 62 8.45 5.81 -11.33
C HIS A 62 8.85 7.14 -11.99
N ASP A 63 10.02 7.68 -11.67
CA ASP A 63 10.51 8.96 -12.21
C ASP A 63 9.48 10.10 -12.09
N GLY A 64 8.71 10.11 -11.00
CA GLY A 64 7.66 11.09 -10.70
C GLY A 64 6.31 10.86 -11.40
N GLU A 65 6.20 9.84 -12.26
CA GLU A 65 4.94 9.46 -12.89
C GLU A 65 4.21 8.40 -12.07
N TYR A 66 2.89 8.54 -11.94
CA TYR A 66 2.05 7.54 -11.26
C TYR A 66 2.01 6.24 -12.07
N LEU A 67 2.44 5.15 -11.45
CA LEU A 67 2.52 3.83 -12.06
C LEU A 67 1.25 3.00 -11.79
N GLY A 68 0.62 3.21 -10.63
CA GLY A 68 -0.51 2.42 -10.16
C GLY A 68 -0.39 2.07 -8.69
N VAL A 69 -0.96 0.93 -8.30
CA VAL A 69 -0.90 0.41 -6.93
C VAL A 69 -0.07 -0.86 -6.84
N GLY A 70 0.44 -1.17 -5.65
CA GLY A 70 1.15 -2.44 -5.43
C GLY A 70 0.28 -3.68 -5.65
N THR A 71 -1.04 -3.58 -5.44
CA THR A 71 -2.00 -4.65 -5.72
C THR A 71 -3.40 -4.08 -5.95
N ASP A 72 -4.12 -4.67 -6.90
CA ASP A 72 -5.48 -4.29 -7.25
C ASP A 72 -6.49 -4.64 -6.15
N THR A 73 -6.19 -5.64 -5.32
CA THR A 73 -7.01 -5.96 -4.15
C THR A 73 -6.72 -4.97 -3.03
N VAL A 74 -7.76 -4.34 -2.48
CA VAL A 74 -7.61 -3.41 -1.35
C VAL A 74 -6.98 -4.13 -0.17
N GLN A 75 -5.87 -3.58 0.33
CA GLN A 75 -5.10 -4.20 1.40
C GLN A 75 -5.30 -3.47 2.74
N GLN A 76 -4.70 -4.07 3.77
CA GLN A 76 -4.43 -3.39 5.02
C GLN A 76 -2.96 -3.61 5.40
N HIS A 77 -2.08 -2.71 4.96
CA HIS A 77 -0.74 -2.65 5.48
C HIS A 77 -0.68 -1.96 6.84
N THR A 78 0.19 -2.46 7.71
CA THR A 78 0.38 -1.93 9.05
C THR A 78 1.53 -0.92 9.13
N GLU A 79 2.50 -1.04 8.24
CA GLU A 79 3.68 -0.17 8.16
C GLU A 79 4.38 -0.33 6.81
N VAL A 80 5.01 0.75 6.35
CA VAL A 80 6.17 0.66 5.44
C VAL A 80 7.41 0.38 6.27
N VAL A 81 8.01 -0.79 6.07
CA VAL A 81 9.14 -1.32 6.86
C VAL A 81 10.45 -0.67 6.43
N ASP A 82 10.64 -0.46 5.13
CA ASP A 82 11.83 0.13 4.53
C ASP A 82 11.52 0.67 3.13
N SER A 83 12.33 1.60 2.63
CA SER A 83 12.20 2.12 1.26
C SER A 83 13.51 2.72 0.79
N GLY A 84 13.80 2.60 -0.51
CA GLY A 84 14.95 3.20 -1.18
C GLY A 84 14.57 3.78 -2.54
N ASP A 85 15.59 4.01 -3.38
CA ASP A 85 15.42 4.66 -4.69
C ASP A 85 14.78 3.73 -5.75
N ASP A 86 14.77 2.41 -5.51
CA ASP A 86 14.24 1.39 -6.42
C ASP A 86 13.32 0.37 -5.73
N PHE A 87 13.02 0.54 -4.44
CA PHE A 87 12.19 -0.42 -3.70
C PHE A 87 11.36 0.22 -2.58
N VAL A 88 10.27 -0.45 -2.22
CA VAL A 88 9.50 -0.20 -0.99
C VAL A 88 9.08 -1.52 -0.38
N THR A 89 9.34 -1.70 0.91
CA THR A 89 9.02 -2.90 1.68
C THR A 89 7.88 -2.61 2.64
N VAL A 90 6.80 -3.38 2.54
CA VAL A 90 5.54 -3.13 3.25
C VAL A 90 5.12 -4.37 4.04
N ARG A 91 4.64 -4.17 5.25
CA ARG A 91 4.04 -5.23 6.08
C ARG A 91 2.53 -5.20 5.93
N TYR A 92 1.95 -6.29 5.43
CA TYR A 92 0.51 -6.48 5.30
C TYR A 92 -0.05 -7.35 6.41
N LYS A 93 -1.29 -7.08 6.84
CA LYS A 93 -2.08 -8.05 7.59
C LYS A 93 -2.41 -9.25 6.70
N ASP A 94 -2.29 -10.43 7.27
CA ASP A 94 -2.48 -11.70 6.55
C ASP A 94 -3.75 -12.40 7.06
N TYR A 95 -4.90 -12.02 6.51
CA TYR A 95 -6.19 -12.55 6.94
C TYR A 95 -6.41 -13.98 6.46
N GLU A 96 -5.78 -14.38 5.35
CA GLU A 96 -5.73 -15.78 4.91
C GLU A 96 -5.04 -16.66 5.95
N ALA A 97 -3.83 -16.29 6.41
CA ALA A 97 -3.11 -17.05 7.43
C ALA A 97 -3.86 -17.07 8.78
N LEU A 98 -4.50 -15.95 9.16
CA LEU A 98 -5.36 -15.91 10.34
C LEU A 98 -6.55 -16.88 10.19
N ARG A 99 -7.24 -16.86 9.04
CA ARG A 99 -8.37 -17.76 8.76
C ARG A 99 -7.94 -19.22 8.85
N ASP A 100 -6.80 -19.56 8.27
CA ASP A 100 -6.26 -20.92 8.26
C ASP A 100 -5.77 -21.37 9.66
N SER A 101 -5.39 -20.44 10.54
CA SER A 101 -5.03 -20.75 11.93
C SER A 101 -6.21 -21.15 12.81
N GLY A 102 -7.43 -20.71 12.47
CA GLY A 102 -8.62 -20.86 13.30
C GLY A 102 -8.66 -19.99 14.57
N GLU A 103 -7.71 -19.07 14.76
CA GLU A 103 -7.71 -18.10 15.86
C GLU A 103 -8.79 -17.00 15.68
N PRO A 104 -9.27 -16.37 16.77
CA PRO A 104 -10.22 -15.27 16.67
C PRO A 104 -9.61 -14.04 15.97
N PHE A 105 -10.46 -13.18 15.38
CA PHE A 105 -10.01 -11.97 14.66
C PHE A 105 -9.10 -11.04 15.48
N ALA A 106 -9.24 -11.04 16.82
CA ALA A 106 -8.36 -10.30 17.72
C ALA A 106 -6.88 -10.74 17.66
N ALA A 107 -6.59 -11.91 17.10
CA ALA A 107 -5.23 -12.40 16.86
C ALA A 107 -4.60 -11.86 15.56
N ALA A 108 -5.34 -11.09 14.74
CA ALA A 108 -4.83 -10.51 13.49
C ALA A 108 -3.45 -9.84 13.59
N PRO A 109 -3.09 -9.11 14.67
CA PRO A 109 -1.74 -8.52 14.79
C PRO A 109 -0.59 -9.54 14.79
N LYS A 110 -0.86 -10.83 15.04
CA LYS A 110 0.15 -11.90 14.97
C LYS A 110 0.41 -12.38 13.53
N TYR A 111 -0.52 -12.14 12.62
CA TYR A 111 -0.51 -12.65 11.25
C TYR A 111 -0.22 -11.53 10.29
N THR A 112 1.05 -11.43 9.90
CA THR A 112 1.51 -10.44 8.93
C THR A 112 2.47 -11.09 7.94
N THR A 113 2.53 -10.53 6.74
CA THR A 113 3.51 -10.88 5.71
C THR A 113 4.23 -9.61 5.26
N VAL A 114 5.47 -9.75 4.81
CA VAL A 114 6.27 -8.64 4.29
C VAL A 114 6.44 -8.85 2.80
N VAL A 115 6.19 -7.80 2.02
CA VAL A 115 6.35 -7.78 0.57
C VAL A 115 7.26 -6.60 0.21
N THR A 116 8.25 -6.84 -0.63
CA THR A 116 9.08 -5.77 -1.20
C THR A 116 8.71 -5.58 -2.65
N TYR A 117 8.20 -4.39 -3.00
CA TYR A 117 8.02 -3.99 -4.39
C TYR A 117 9.31 -3.38 -4.90
N ARG A 118 9.87 -3.90 -5.98
CA ARG A 118 11.14 -3.43 -6.56
C ARG A 118 10.98 -3.10 -8.03
N TRP A 119 11.56 -2.00 -8.47
CA TRP A 119 11.74 -1.70 -9.89
C TRP A 119 12.84 -2.59 -10.48
N VAL A 120 12.48 -3.45 -11.44
CA VAL A 120 13.42 -4.40 -12.08
C VAL A 120 13.92 -3.94 -13.46
N GLY A 121 13.71 -2.67 -13.79
CA GLY A 121 14.22 -2.02 -14.99
C GLY A 121 13.13 -1.50 -15.93
N ASP A 122 12.06 -2.27 -16.10
CA ASP A 122 10.91 -1.93 -16.95
C ASP A 122 9.55 -2.00 -16.24
N HIS A 123 9.49 -2.66 -15.09
CA HIS A 123 8.28 -2.76 -14.27
C HIS A 123 8.62 -2.97 -12.79
N VAL A 124 7.58 -2.97 -11.96
CA VAL A 124 7.67 -3.34 -10.54
C VAL A 124 7.36 -4.83 -10.39
N GLU A 125 8.24 -5.55 -9.69
CA GLU A 125 8.00 -6.92 -9.26
C GLU A 125 7.84 -6.98 -7.72
N PRO A 126 6.81 -7.69 -7.21
CA PRO A 126 6.71 -8.00 -5.79
C PRO A 126 7.62 -9.18 -5.44
N GLU A 127 8.52 -8.97 -4.49
CA GLU A 127 9.29 -10.00 -3.81
C GLU A 127 8.53 -10.44 -2.55
N GLY A 128 8.18 -11.73 -2.49
CA GLY A 128 7.38 -12.30 -1.40
C GLY A 128 5.93 -12.59 -1.82
N ARG A 129 5.10 -12.95 -0.84
CA ARG A 129 3.70 -13.31 -1.07
C ARG A 129 2.80 -12.14 -0.69
N ILE A 130 2.06 -11.60 -1.66
CA ILE A 130 0.96 -10.68 -1.40
C ILE A 130 -0.21 -11.48 -0.80
N PRO A 131 -0.70 -11.12 0.40
CA PRO A 131 -1.82 -11.81 1.03
C PRO A 131 -3.17 -11.28 0.53
N ASN A 132 -4.24 -11.99 0.86
CA ASN A 132 -5.63 -11.57 0.68
C ASN A 132 -5.99 -11.36 -0.80
N LEU A 133 -5.59 -12.29 -1.67
CA LEU A 133 -5.89 -12.22 -3.10
C LEU A 133 -7.11 -13.07 -3.50
N ASP A 134 -7.60 -13.90 -2.59
CA ASP A 134 -8.75 -14.81 -2.79
C ASP A 134 -10.13 -14.13 -2.67
#